data_AF-A0A0D2T4P5-F1
#
_entry.id   AF-A0A0D2T4P5-F1
#
_cell.length_a   1.000
_cell.length_b   1.000
_cell.length_c   1.000
_cell.angle_alpha   90.00
_cell.angle_beta   90.00
_cell.angle_gamma   90.00
#
_symmetry.space_group_name_H-M   'P 1'
#
loop_
_entity.id
_entity.type
_entity.pdbx_description
1 polymer ?
#
loop_
_entity_poly.entity_id
_entity_poly.type
_entity_poly.pdbx_seq_one_letter_code
_entity_poly.pdbx_strand_id
1 'polypeptide(L)'
;MDVELPISNNLATTFDEVSLERSKSFVIALQELKNLRPQLYSAAEYCEKSYIHSEQKQMVLDNLKDYAVQALVNAVDHLGTVAYKLTDLIEQQILEVSAMELQASCLHQQLHTCQVYTGKEGLRQHQVFAFIPKHHKHYILPNSVNKKVHFSPLVRTDSRQKYFEASCLQPFVLHQSLFHVT
;
A
#
# COMPACT_ATOMS: atom_id res chain seq x y z
N MET A 1 -10.34 34.32 -18.24
CA MET A 1 -10.87 33.78 -16.97
C MET A 1 -10.19 32.44 -16.78
N ASP A 2 -8.97 32.51 -16.28
CA ASP A 2 -8.13 31.37 -16.00
C ASP A 2 -8.55 30.83 -14.63
N VAL A 3 -9.18 29.66 -14.62
CA VAL A 3 -9.43 28.91 -13.40
C VAL A 3 -8.25 27.98 -13.22
N GLU A 4 -7.24 28.51 -12.54
CA GLU A 4 -6.11 27.76 -12.02
C GLU A 4 -6.62 26.80 -10.94
N LEU A 5 -6.27 25.51 -11.08
CA LEU A 5 -6.54 24.46 -10.11
C LEU A 5 -5.18 24.01 -9.54
N PRO A 6 -4.77 24.47 -8.33
CA PRO A 6 -3.58 23.95 -7.68
C PRO A 6 -3.95 23.37 -6.32
N ILE A 7 -4.35 22.10 -6.28
CA ILE A 7 -4.48 21.36 -5.00
C ILE A 7 -3.55 20.14 -4.94
N SER A 8 -2.94 19.72 -6.06
CA SER A 8 -2.06 18.53 -6.07
C SER A 8 -0.66 18.75 -5.51
N ASN A 9 -0.14 19.98 -5.52
CA ASN A 9 1.30 20.20 -5.25
C ASN A 9 1.61 20.41 -3.75
N ASN A 10 0.65 20.91 -2.97
CA ASN A 10 0.88 21.22 -1.55
C ASN A 10 0.94 19.97 -0.65
N LEU A 11 0.30 18.86 -1.05
CA LEU A 11 0.30 17.61 -0.27
C LEU A 11 1.64 16.86 -0.39
N ALA A 12 2.26 16.90 -1.57
CA ALA A 12 3.55 16.27 -1.81
C ALA A 12 4.70 17.01 -1.07
N THR A 13 4.66 18.35 -1.03
CA THR A 13 5.65 19.15 -0.30
C THR A 13 5.54 19.01 1.22
N THR A 14 4.32 18.83 1.74
CA THR A 14 4.08 18.66 3.18
C THR A 14 4.41 17.27 3.69
N PHE A 15 4.21 16.23 2.86
CA PHE A 15 4.60 14.86 3.21
C PHE A 15 6.13 14.72 3.33
N ASP A 16 6.87 15.30 2.39
CA ASP A 16 8.34 15.32 2.40
C ASP A 16 8.90 16.09 3.62
N GLU A 17 8.24 17.20 4.02
CA GLU A 17 8.61 17.98 5.20
C GLU A 17 8.45 17.20 6.51
N VAL A 18 7.35 16.43 6.67
CA VAL A 18 7.10 15.62 7.87
C VAL A 18 8.09 14.46 7.97
N SER A 19 8.38 13.78 6.86
CA SER A 19 9.39 12.71 6.82
C SER A 19 10.80 13.24 7.12
N LEU A 20 11.15 14.41 6.59
CA LEU A 20 12.42 15.07 6.88
C LEU A 20 12.53 15.41 8.38
N GLU A 21 11.50 16.00 8.98
CA GLU A 21 11.53 16.37 10.39
C GLU A 21 11.65 15.14 11.31
N ARG A 22 10.98 14.04 10.97
CA ARG A 22 11.13 12.75 11.69
C ARG A 22 12.56 12.24 11.62
N SER A 23 13.18 12.26 10.44
CA SER A 23 14.57 11.81 10.25
C SER A 23 15.56 12.66 11.06
N LYS A 24 15.37 13.98 11.06
CA LYS A 24 16.16 14.94 11.83
C LYS A 24 16.00 14.69 13.33
N SER A 25 14.78 14.47 13.80
CA SER A 25 14.48 14.17 15.20
C SER A 25 15.18 12.88 15.67
N PHE A 26 15.24 11.85 14.82
CA PHE A 26 16.00 10.63 15.09
C PHE A 26 17.51 10.89 15.22
N VAL A 27 18.08 11.67 14.30
CA VAL A 27 19.51 12.02 14.35
C VAL A 27 19.86 12.81 15.62
N ILE A 28 18.98 13.71 16.06
CA ILE A 28 19.15 14.45 17.32
C ILE A 28 19.17 13.49 18.50
N ALA A 29 18.20 12.57 18.59
CA ALA A 29 18.15 11.58 19.68
C ALA A 29 19.37 10.66 19.69
N LEU A 30 19.86 10.24 18.52
CA LEU A 30 21.12 9.49 18.40
C LEU A 30 22.31 10.29 18.91
N GLN A 31 22.36 11.58 18.61
CA GLN A 31 23.44 12.45 19.05
C GLN A 31 23.40 12.67 20.56
N GLU A 32 22.22 12.83 21.16
CA GLU A 32 22.03 12.89 22.62
C GLU A 32 22.49 11.60 23.30
N LEU A 33 22.09 10.44 22.78
CA LEU A 33 22.56 9.14 23.28
C LEU A 33 24.10 9.01 23.17
N LYS A 34 24.69 9.48 22.06
CA LYS A 34 26.16 9.47 21.89
C LYS A 34 26.86 10.37 22.91
N ASN A 35 26.22 11.49 23.27
CA ASN A 35 26.74 12.44 24.24
C ASN A 35 26.69 11.93 25.69
N LEU A 36 25.84 10.93 26.01
CA LEU A 36 25.84 10.30 27.33
C LEU A 36 27.18 9.63 27.65
N ARG A 37 27.87 9.05 26.66
CA ARG A 37 29.14 8.35 26.91
C ARG A 37 30.17 9.22 27.63
N PRO A 38 30.60 10.38 27.09
CA PRO A 38 31.56 11.23 27.79
C PRO A 38 31.02 11.77 29.12
N GLN A 39 29.72 12.02 29.24
CA GLN A 39 29.10 12.45 30.51
C GLN A 39 29.25 11.37 31.59
N LEU A 40 28.94 10.12 31.27
CA LEU A 40 29.06 8.99 32.19
C LEU A 40 30.50 8.73 32.60
N TYR A 41 31.46 8.84 31.67
CA TYR A 41 32.88 8.73 32.01
C TYR A 41 33.33 9.84 32.95
N SER A 42 32.94 11.09 32.68
CA SER A 42 33.30 12.24 33.52
C SER A 42 32.68 12.12 34.92
N ALA A 43 31.44 11.65 34.99
CA ALA A 43 30.76 11.38 36.26
C ALA A 43 31.41 10.24 37.04
N ALA A 44 31.80 9.14 36.36
CA ALA A 44 32.49 8.03 36.99
C ALA A 44 33.85 8.46 37.58
N GLU A 45 34.63 9.26 36.84
CA GLU A 45 35.89 9.83 37.33
C GLU A 45 35.67 10.73 38.54
N TYR A 46 34.61 11.55 38.54
CA TYR A 46 34.23 12.36 39.69
C TYR A 46 33.84 11.51 40.90
N CYS A 47 33.04 10.46 40.70
CA CYS A 47 32.64 9.53 41.75
C CYS A 47 33.85 8.85 42.41
N GLU A 48 34.83 8.43 41.62
CA GLU A 48 36.07 7.85 42.12
C GLU A 48 36.87 8.84 42.97
N LYS A 49 37.11 10.06 42.44
CA LYS A 49 37.83 11.11 43.18
C LYS A 49 37.11 11.48 44.47
N SER A 50 35.79 11.63 44.42
CA SER A 50 34.96 11.96 45.58
C SER A 50 35.05 10.88 46.66
N TYR A 51 35.03 9.61 46.27
CA TYR A 51 35.17 8.50 47.21
C TYR A 51 36.56 8.45 47.85
N ILE A 52 37.64 8.67 47.09
CA ILE A 52 39.01 8.63 47.64
C ILE A 52 39.26 9.76 48.64
N HIS A 53 38.83 10.98 48.35
CA HIS A 53 39.21 12.17 49.12
C HIS A 53 38.23 12.57 50.24
N SER A 54 37.03 11.96 50.30
CA SER A 54 36.06 12.26 51.36
C SER A 54 36.31 11.45 52.63
N GLU A 55 36.20 12.09 53.80
CA GLU A 55 36.20 11.43 55.12
C GLU A 55 34.85 10.70 55.37
N GLN A 56 33.76 11.19 54.79
CA GLN A 56 32.40 10.66 55.00
C GLN A 56 32.07 9.59 53.96
N LYS A 57 32.81 8.48 53.97
CA LYS A 57 32.71 7.40 52.95
C LYS A 57 31.29 6.86 52.76
N GLN A 58 30.55 6.66 53.85
CA GLN A 58 29.21 6.04 53.79
C GLN A 58 28.21 6.93 53.04
N MET A 59 28.19 8.23 53.33
CA MET A 59 27.32 9.18 52.63
C MET A 59 27.67 9.25 51.13
N VAL A 60 28.97 9.25 50.79
CA VAL A 60 29.41 9.23 49.39
C VAL A 60 28.95 7.95 48.70
N LEU A 61 29.06 6.79 49.34
CA LEU A 61 28.59 5.52 48.77
C LEU A 61 27.08 5.51 48.49
N ASP A 62 26.28 6.02 49.42
CA ASP A 62 24.83 6.03 49.25
C ASP A 62 24.43 6.98 48.11
N ASN A 63 25.05 8.17 48.02
CA ASN A 63 24.88 9.08 46.88
C ASN A 63 25.33 8.46 45.55
N LEU A 64 26.43 7.68 45.55
CA LEU A 64 26.93 6.98 44.35
C LEU A 64 25.95 5.91 43.87
N LYS A 65 25.29 5.18 44.78
CA LYS A 65 24.27 4.18 44.41
C LYS A 65 23.07 4.85 43.75
N ASP A 66 22.57 5.93 44.34
CA ASP A 66 21.44 6.69 43.79
C ASP A 66 21.79 7.23 42.40
N TYR A 67 23.01 7.76 42.25
CA TYR A 67 23.50 8.23 40.96
C TYR A 67 23.64 7.09 39.93
N ALA A 68 24.15 5.93 40.32
CA ALA A 68 24.29 4.78 39.43
C ALA A 68 22.93 4.28 38.92
N VAL A 69 21.91 4.24 39.80
CA VAL A 69 20.54 3.91 39.41
C VAL A 69 20.01 4.96 38.43
N GLN A 70 20.17 6.25 38.72
CA GLN A 70 19.70 7.32 37.83
C GLN A 70 20.42 7.30 36.46
N ALA A 71 21.72 7.06 36.44
CA ALA A 71 22.52 6.95 35.22
C ALA A 71 22.06 5.78 34.35
N LEU A 72 21.73 4.64 34.96
CA LEU A 72 21.16 3.49 34.25
C LEU A 72 19.78 3.81 33.67
N VAL A 73 18.88 4.41 34.46
CA VAL A 73 17.55 4.81 34.00
C VAL A 73 17.65 5.79 32.83
N ASN A 74 18.52 6.81 32.93
CA ASN A 74 18.73 7.78 31.86
C ASN A 74 19.28 7.12 30.59
N ALA A 75 20.24 6.21 30.71
CA ALA A 75 20.80 5.49 29.55
C ALA A 75 19.73 4.63 28.85
N VAL A 76 18.90 3.92 29.62
CA VAL A 76 17.80 3.14 29.09
C VAL A 76 16.73 4.03 28.44
N ASP A 77 16.42 5.19 29.03
CA ASP A 77 15.46 6.15 28.47
C ASP A 77 15.92 6.72 27.11
N HIS A 78 17.18 7.14 27.01
CA HIS A 78 17.74 7.59 25.73
C HIS A 78 17.76 6.47 24.68
N LEU A 79 18.09 5.23 25.06
CA LEU A 79 18.01 4.08 24.16
C LEU A 79 16.56 3.81 23.71
N GLY A 80 15.61 3.89 24.63
CA GLY A 80 14.18 3.75 24.34
C GLY A 80 13.69 4.81 23.36
N THR A 81 14.11 6.06 23.54
CA THR A 81 13.78 7.18 22.63
C THR A 81 14.35 6.96 21.23
N VAL A 82 15.61 6.52 21.12
CA VAL A 82 16.23 6.20 19.82
C VAL A 82 15.51 5.04 19.14
N ALA A 83 15.20 3.98 19.89
CA ALA A 83 14.48 2.82 19.38
C ALA A 83 13.08 3.22 18.87
N TYR A 84 12.33 4.00 19.65
CA TYR A 84 11.00 4.49 19.27
C TYR A 84 11.05 5.29 17.95
N LYS A 85 11.97 6.26 17.85
CA LYS A 85 12.11 7.09 16.64
C LYS A 85 12.57 6.29 15.43
N LEU A 86 13.43 5.29 15.62
CA LEU A 86 13.86 4.39 14.54
C LEU A 86 12.69 3.54 14.04
N THR A 87 11.92 2.95 14.95
CA THR A 87 10.75 2.15 14.60
C THR A 87 9.74 2.98 13.83
N ASP A 88 9.44 4.20 14.29
CA ASP A 88 8.52 5.14 13.62
C ASP A 88 9.00 5.51 12.19
N LEU A 89 10.32 5.65 11.97
CA LEU A 89 10.89 5.84 10.62
C LEU A 89 10.73 4.60 9.73
N ILE A 90 10.93 3.40 10.29
CA ILE A 90 10.80 2.14 9.55
C ILE A 90 9.34 1.88 9.19
N GLU A 91 8.41 2.07 10.12
CA GLU A 91 6.98 1.93 9.88
C GLU A 91 6.51 2.85 8.76
N GLN A 92 6.96 4.10 8.74
CA GLN A 92 6.65 5.03 7.67
C GLN A 92 7.19 4.55 6.31
N GLN A 93 8.43 4.07 6.26
CA GLN A 93 9.00 3.50 5.03
C GLN A 93 8.23 2.28 4.54
N ILE A 94 7.77 1.40 5.44
CA ILE A 94 6.96 0.23 5.10
C ILE A 94 5.65 0.66 4.43
N LEU A 95 4.99 1.70 4.97
CA LEU A 95 3.76 2.25 4.39
C LEU A 95 4.01 2.84 2.99
N GLU A 96 5.10 3.59 2.81
CA GLU A 96 5.48 4.16 1.51
C GLU A 96 5.77 3.06 0.46
N VAL A 97 6.53 2.03 0.83
CA VAL A 97 6.80 0.88 -0.03
C VAL A 97 5.52 0.16 -0.42
N SER A 98 4.61 -0.06 0.54
CA SER A 98 3.31 -0.69 0.28
C SER A 98 2.46 0.13 -0.69
N ALA A 99 2.47 1.45 -0.56
CA ALA A 99 1.76 2.35 -1.48
C ALA A 99 2.37 2.30 -2.90
N MET A 100 3.70 2.27 -3.01
CA MET A 100 4.39 2.13 -4.30
C MET A 100 4.11 0.77 -4.95
N GLU A 101 4.09 -0.32 -4.17
CA GLU A 101 3.77 -1.66 -4.67
C GLU A 101 2.34 -1.74 -5.22
N LEU A 102 1.38 -1.09 -4.55
CA LEU A 102 0.01 -1.00 -5.04
C LEU A 102 -0.06 -0.23 -6.37
N GLN A 103 0.67 0.89 -6.49
CA GLN A 103 0.75 1.65 -7.74
C GLN A 103 1.39 0.83 -8.86
N ALA A 104 2.49 0.12 -8.57
CA ALA A 104 3.15 -0.75 -9.53
C ALA A 104 2.22 -1.88 -10.00
N SER A 105 1.47 -2.49 -9.08
CA SER A 105 0.48 -3.53 -9.39
C SER A 105 -0.65 -3.00 -10.28
N CYS A 106 -1.15 -1.80 -10.02
CA CYS A 106 -2.15 -1.13 -10.84
C CYS A 106 -1.63 -0.90 -12.27
N LEU A 107 -0.43 -0.34 -12.41
CA LEU A 107 0.21 -0.14 -13.72
C LEU A 107 0.43 -1.46 -14.46
N HIS A 108 0.86 -2.50 -13.75
CA HIS A 108 1.04 -3.84 -14.31
C HIS A 108 -0.28 -4.39 -14.86
N GLN A 109 -1.37 -4.28 -14.11
CA GLN A 109 -2.70 -4.72 -14.54
C GLN A 109 -3.19 -3.94 -15.77
N GLN A 110 -3.00 -2.63 -15.81
CA GLN A 110 -3.36 -1.80 -16.96
C GLN A 110 -2.57 -2.22 -18.20
N LEU A 111 -1.25 -2.36 -18.07
CA LEU A 111 -0.38 -2.78 -19.16
C LEU A 111 -0.74 -4.18 -19.68
N HIS A 112 -0.95 -5.14 -18.78
CA HIS A 112 -1.39 -6.49 -19.14
C HIS A 112 -2.75 -6.46 -19.86
N THR A 113 -3.70 -5.65 -19.39
CA THR A 113 -5.01 -5.49 -20.04
C THR A 113 -4.87 -4.93 -21.45
N CYS A 114 -4.03 -3.91 -21.64
CA CYS A 114 -3.73 -3.35 -22.95
C CYS A 114 -3.11 -4.39 -23.89
N GLN A 115 -2.12 -5.17 -23.42
CA GLN A 115 -1.50 -6.24 -24.21
C GLN A 115 -2.53 -7.29 -24.66
N VAL A 116 -3.38 -7.75 -23.73
CA VAL A 116 -4.45 -8.70 -24.03
C VAL A 116 -5.44 -8.12 -25.04
N TYR A 117 -5.82 -6.85 -24.89
CA TYR A 117 -6.72 -6.18 -25.82
C TYR A 117 -6.12 -6.06 -27.23
N THR A 118 -4.87 -5.58 -27.34
CA THR A 118 -4.16 -5.48 -28.63
C THR A 118 -3.99 -6.85 -29.29
N GLY A 119 -3.68 -7.89 -28.53
CA GLY A 119 -3.62 -9.26 -29.04
C GLY A 119 -4.96 -9.76 -29.58
N LYS A 120 -6.06 -9.53 -28.84
CA LYS A 120 -7.42 -9.89 -29.27
C LYS A 120 -7.87 -9.12 -30.51
N GLU A 121 -7.58 -7.83 -30.57
CA GLU A 121 -7.93 -6.99 -31.72
C GLU A 121 -7.12 -7.37 -32.96
N GLY A 122 -5.84 -7.70 -32.81
CA GLY A 122 -5.01 -8.25 -33.88
C GLY A 122 -5.59 -9.55 -34.45
N LEU A 123 -6.04 -10.48 -33.59
CA LEU A 123 -6.72 -11.70 -34.05
C LEU A 123 -8.06 -11.42 -34.73
N ARG A 124 -8.83 -10.44 -34.23
CA ARG A 124 -10.11 -10.04 -34.80
C ARG A 124 -9.95 -9.46 -36.21
N GLN A 125 -8.91 -8.66 -36.44
CA GLN A 125 -8.61 -8.08 -37.76
C GLN A 125 -8.21 -9.14 -38.81
N HIS A 126 -7.59 -10.25 -38.38
CA HIS A 126 -7.24 -11.36 -39.26
C HIS A 126 -8.37 -12.40 -39.42
N GLN A 127 -9.38 -12.40 -38.55
CA GLN A 127 -10.56 -13.26 -38.71
C GLN A 127 -11.49 -12.72 -39.79
N VAL A 128 -11.51 -13.39 -40.95
CA VAL A 128 -12.57 -13.24 -41.93
C VAL A 128 -13.88 -13.72 -41.29
N PHE A 129 -14.80 -12.80 -41.03
CA PHE A 129 -16.11 -13.11 -40.46
C PHE A 129 -16.87 -14.03 -41.43
N ALA A 130 -16.85 -15.34 -41.19
CA ALA A 130 -17.70 -16.26 -41.92
C ALA A 130 -19.14 -16.03 -41.44
N PHE A 131 -19.95 -15.37 -42.27
CA PHE A 131 -21.39 -15.33 -42.05
C PHE A 131 -21.93 -16.76 -42.19
N ILE A 132 -22.16 -17.43 -41.06
CA ILE A 132 -22.77 -18.77 -41.05
C ILE A 132 -24.29 -18.55 -41.06
N PRO A 133 -24.98 -18.77 -42.19
CA PRO A 133 -26.41 -18.60 -42.23
C PRO A 133 -27.05 -19.65 -41.31
N LYS A 134 -27.92 -19.22 -40.40
CA LYS A 134 -28.72 -20.15 -39.60
C LYS A 134 -29.85 -20.69 -40.46
N HIS A 135 -29.67 -21.91 -40.97
CA HIS A 135 -30.69 -22.60 -41.76
C HIS A 135 -31.72 -23.21 -40.80
N HIS A 136 -32.98 -22.79 -40.92
CA HIS A 136 -34.09 -23.39 -40.18
C HIS A 136 -34.62 -24.58 -40.99
N LYS A 137 -34.84 -25.73 -40.34
CA LYS A 137 -35.41 -26.91 -41.01
C LYS A 137 -36.87 -26.63 -41.34
N HIS A 138 -37.18 -26.29 -42.59
CA HIS A 138 -38.56 -26.23 -43.07
C HIS A 138 -38.90 -27.58 -43.71
N TYR A 139 -39.78 -28.35 -43.07
CA TYR A 139 -40.38 -29.52 -43.69
C TYR A 139 -41.50 -29.05 -44.63
N ILE A 140 -41.31 -29.21 -45.94
CA ILE A 140 -42.35 -28.97 -46.92
C ILE A 140 -43.23 -30.22 -46.95
N LEU A 141 -44.45 -30.10 -46.42
CA LEU A 141 -45.45 -31.17 -46.54
C LEU A 141 -46.07 -31.09 -47.95
N PRO A 142 -46.03 -32.17 -48.76
CA PRO A 142 -46.69 -32.19 -50.05
C PRO A 142 -48.18 -31.90 -49.89
N ASN A 143 -48.71 -30.99 -50.70
CA ASN A 143 -50.11 -30.58 -50.67
C ASN A 143 -51.04 -31.75 -51.01
N SER A 144 -51.48 -32.48 -49.99
CA SER A 144 -52.74 -33.20 -50.03
C SER A 144 -53.52 -32.87 -48.76
N VAL A 145 -54.67 -32.22 -48.97
CA VAL A 145 -55.71 -31.88 -48.00
C VAL A 145 -55.60 -30.47 -47.38
N ASN A 146 -56.31 -29.55 -48.03
CA ASN A 146 -56.90 -28.32 -47.49
C ASN A 146 -57.22 -28.40 -45.98
N LYS A 147 -56.51 -27.63 -45.14
CA LYS A 147 -57.11 -26.82 -44.05
C LYS A 147 -56.24 -25.58 -43.78
N LYS A 148 -56.89 -24.43 -43.77
CA LYS A 148 -56.36 -23.07 -43.58
C LYS A 148 -55.72 -22.94 -42.19
N VAL A 149 -54.39 -22.89 -42.11
CA VAL A 149 -53.66 -22.49 -40.89
C VAL A 149 -53.02 -21.14 -41.12
N HIS A 150 -53.46 -20.15 -40.34
CA HIS A 150 -53.00 -18.77 -40.43
C HIS A 150 -51.63 -18.66 -39.76
N PHE A 151 -50.54 -18.65 -40.54
CA PHE A 151 -49.23 -18.27 -40.02
C PHE A 151 -49.13 -16.74 -40.04
N SER A 152 -49.20 -16.13 -38.85
CA SER A 152 -48.80 -14.73 -38.66
C SER A 152 -47.28 -14.63 -38.85
N PRO A 153 -46.75 -13.69 -39.66
CA PRO A 153 -45.33 -13.37 -39.64
C PRO A 153 -45.03 -12.68 -38.31
N LEU A 154 -44.43 -13.41 -37.36
CA LEU A 154 -43.80 -12.79 -36.22
C LEU A 154 -42.56 -12.05 -36.74
N VAL A 155 -42.70 -10.74 -36.96
CA VAL A 155 -41.57 -9.83 -37.10
C VAL A 155 -40.72 -9.97 -35.84
N ARG A 156 -39.59 -10.67 -35.95
CA ARG A 156 -38.53 -10.58 -34.94
C ARG A 156 -37.88 -9.22 -35.12
N THR A 157 -38.30 -8.27 -34.30
CA THR A 157 -37.49 -7.09 -34.00
C THR A 157 -36.15 -7.58 -33.46
N ASP A 158 -35.07 -7.25 -34.17
CA ASP A 158 -33.71 -7.51 -33.72
C ASP A 158 -33.46 -6.68 -32.45
N SER A 159 -33.47 -7.34 -31.30
CA SER A 159 -33.18 -6.75 -29.99
C SER A 159 -31.73 -7.01 -29.55
N ARG A 160 -30.77 -7.17 -30.48
CA ARG A 160 -29.35 -7.41 -30.14
C ARG A 160 -28.39 -6.25 -30.43
N GLN A 161 -28.89 -5.02 -30.56
CA GLN A 161 -28.05 -3.82 -30.66
C GLN A 161 -28.02 -2.95 -29.39
N LYS A 162 -28.32 -3.48 -28.20
CA LYS A 162 -28.22 -2.74 -26.93
C LYS A 162 -27.75 -3.61 -25.75
N TYR A 163 -26.61 -4.28 -25.87
CA TYR A 163 -25.89 -4.84 -24.72
C TYR A 163 -24.38 -4.79 -24.98
N PHE A 164 -23.81 -3.59 -25.12
CA PHE A 164 -22.37 -3.40 -24.98
C PHE A 164 -21.98 -2.05 -24.35
N GLU A 165 -22.91 -1.43 -23.62
CA GLU A 165 -22.66 -0.23 -22.80
C GLU A 165 -23.31 -0.40 -21.43
N ALA A 166 -22.97 -1.46 -20.69
CA ALA A 166 -23.25 -1.58 -19.25
C ALA A 166 -22.53 -2.79 -18.67
N SER A 167 -21.22 -2.91 -18.86
CA SER A 167 -20.41 -3.90 -18.13
C SER A 167 -18.99 -3.40 -17.93
N CYS A 168 -18.85 -2.14 -17.50
CA CYS A 168 -17.70 -1.72 -16.73
C CYS A 168 -18.28 -1.15 -15.44
N LEU A 169 -17.72 -1.53 -14.30
CA LEU A 169 -18.21 -1.34 -12.92
C LEU A 169 -19.00 -2.54 -12.35
N GLN A 170 -18.26 -3.63 -12.07
CA GLN A 170 -18.42 -4.29 -10.77
C GLN A 170 -17.02 -4.61 -10.20
N PRO A 171 -16.68 -4.19 -8.97
CA PRO A 171 -15.51 -4.68 -8.27
C PRO A 171 -15.79 -6.11 -7.82
N PHE A 172 -15.08 -7.08 -8.40
CA PHE A 172 -15.05 -8.43 -7.84
C PHE A 172 -14.18 -8.41 -6.60
N VAL A 173 -14.82 -8.13 -5.47
CA VAL A 173 -14.32 -8.50 -4.14
C VAL A 173 -14.93 -9.85 -3.84
N LEU A 174 -14.16 -10.93 -3.96
CA LEU A 174 -14.47 -12.20 -3.33
C LEU A 174 -13.15 -12.92 -3.00
N HIS A 175 -12.68 -12.59 -1.79
CA HIS A 175 -12.29 -13.54 -0.76
C HIS A 175 -11.44 -14.75 -1.19
N GLN A 176 -10.14 -14.68 -0.89
CA GLN A 176 -9.34 -15.87 -0.64
C GLN A 176 -8.67 -15.75 0.74
N SER A 177 -9.49 -15.91 1.77
CA SER A 177 -9.02 -16.44 3.06
C SER A 177 -8.89 -17.96 2.94
N LEU A 178 -7.89 -18.50 3.65
CA LEU A 178 -7.49 -19.90 3.82
C LEU A 178 -6.51 -20.49 2.79
N PHE A 179 -5.22 -20.32 3.08
CA PHE A 179 -4.28 -21.44 3.11
C PHE A 179 -3.27 -21.21 4.25
N HIS A 180 -3.56 -21.76 5.44
CA HIS A 180 -2.55 -22.04 6.46
C HIS A 180 -3.00 -23.25 7.29
N VAL A 181 -2.63 -24.45 6.81
CA VAL A 181 -2.40 -25.71 7.52
C VAL A 181 -1.46 -26.44 6.54
N THR A 182 -0.18 -26.64 6.82
CA THR A 182 0.47 -27.37 7.94
C THR A 182 1.90 -26.89 8.05
#